data_AF-A0A7V7C0D4-F1
#
_entry.id   AF-A0A7V7C0D4-F1
#
_cell.length_a   1.000
_cell.length_b   1.000
_cell.length_c   1.000
_cell.angle_alpha   90.00
_cell.angle_beta   90.00
_cell.angle_gamma   90.00
#
_symmetry.space_group_name_H-M   'P 1'
#
loop_
_entity.id
_entity.type
_entity.pdbx_description
1 polymer ?
#
loop_
_entity_poly.entity_id
_entity_poly.type
_entity_poly.pdbx_seq_one_letter_code
_entity_poly.pdbx_strand_id
1 'polypeptide(L)'
;MAGNLRRIAFAAGFSLAGLTVALSGAAATDLDGPAIESELIGRTIVWWEEGGWHKGHLLLSPDGTAEISVDDPEPAGDTGRWVIRGADLCTVWGDLRGGREKCYSVRRGTGGRFVTSGGNVFEIRDVGV
;
A
#
# COMPACT_ATOMS: atom_id res chain seq x y z
N MET A 1 35.52 74.47 -8.09
CA MET A 1 34.04 74.59 -8.11
C MET A 1 33.49 73.18 -7.90
N ALA A 2 33.16 72.84 -6.65
CA ALA A 2 31.78 72.65 -6.14
C ALA A 2 31.16 71.32 -6.63
N GLY A 3 30.69 70.38 -5.82
CA GLY A 3 30.56 70.19 -4.37
C GLY A 3 30.51 68.67 -4.10
N ASN A 4 31.05 68.14 -3.00
CA ASN A 4 30.38 67.97 -1.70
C ASN A 4 28.92 67.49 -1.80
N LEU A 5 28.63 66.21 -1.48
CA LEU A 5 27.77 65.81 -0.36
C LEU A 5 27.45 64.29 -0.35
N ARG A 6 27.74 63.70 0.82
CA ARG A 6 26.95 62.71 1.60
C ARG A 6 26.92 61.25 1.13
N ARG A 7 27.50 60.36 1.97
CA ARG A 7 26.81 59.48 2.95
C ARG A 7 25.89 58.49 2.20
N ILE A 8 26.03 57.18 2.37
CA ILE A 8 25.55 56.47 3.56
C ILE A 8 26.09 55.04 3.48
N ALA A 9 26.75 54.58 4.54
CA ALA A 9 26.88 53.15 4.83
C ALA A 9 25.59 52.67 5.50
N PHE A 10 24.97 51.61 4.97
CA PHE A 10 24.04 50.77 5.73
C PHE A 10 24.37 49.31 5.42
N ALA A 11 24.89 48.64 6.44
CA ALA A 11 24.95 47.20 6.52
C ALA A 11 23.54 46.64 6.75
N ALA A 12 23.15 45.64 5.98
CA ALA A 12 22.12 44.68 6.37
C ALA A 12 22.28 43.42 5.51
N GLY A 13 23.06 42.47 6.03
CA GLY A 13 23.13 41.12 5.49
C GLY A 13 21.77 40.46 5.66
N PHE A 14 21.03 40.31 4.56
CA PHE A 14 19.80 39.53 4.52
C PHE A 14 20.16 38.10 4.13
N SER A 15 20.53 37.29 5.13
CA SER A 15 20.63 35.85 4.98
C SER A 15 19.22 35.31 4.71
N LEU A 16 18.94 34.93 3.45
CA LEU A 16 17.74 34.14 3.13
C LEU A 16 17.86 32.79 3.85
N ALA A 17 17.15 32.67 4.96
CA ALA A 17 16.95 31.42 5.68
C ALA A 17 16.33 30.39 4.72
N GLY A 18 17.04 29.28 4.51
CA GLY A 18 16.58 28.16 3.71
C GLY A 18 15.31 27.56 4.32
N LEU A 19 14.24 27.54 3.54
CA LEU A 19 13.02 26.82 3.86
C LEU A 19 13.26 25.32 3.54
N THR A 20 13.81 24.58 4.50
CA THR A 20 13.85 23.12 4.43
C THR A 20 12.44 22.58 4.68
N VAL A 21 11.69 22.34 3.61
CA VAL A 21 10.47 21.53 3.66
C VAL A 21 10.89 20.11 4.05
N ALA A 22 10.68 19.75 5.31
CA ALA A 22 10.76 18.37 5.77
C ALA A 22 9.66 17.58 5.07
N LEU A 23 10.01 16.93 3.96
CA LEU A 23 9.21 15.86 3.38
C LEU A 23 9.24 14.70 4.38
N SER A 24 8.29 14.70 5.32
CA SER A 24 7.92 13.51 6.06
C SER A 24 7.35 12.50 5.07
N GLY A 25 8.24 11.78 4.40
CA GLY A 25 7.88 10.53 3.73
C GLY A 25 7.40 9.59 4.82
N ALA A 26 6.08 9.44 4.95
CA ALA A 26 5.52 8.34 5.71
C ALA A 26 6.06 7.06 5.07
N ALA A 27 7.03 6.44 5.72
CA ALA A 27 7.55 5.15 5.30
C ALA A 27 6.37 4.16 5.41
N ALA A 28 5.88 3.71 4.26
CA ALA A 28 4.93 2.61 4.18
C ALA A 28 5.54 1.41 4.92
N THR A 29 5.05 1.16 6.13
CA THR A 29 5.62 0.15 7.02
C THR A 29 4.98 -1.19 6.69
N ASP A 30 5.81 -2.24 6.61
CA ASP A 30 5.35 -3.62 6.47
C ASP A 30 4.53 -4.03 7.69
N LEU A 31 3.45 -4.76 7.46
CA LEU A 31 2.62 -5.35 8.50
C LEU A 31 3.28 -6.61 9.03
N ASP A 32 3.18 -6.82 10.34
CA ASP A 32 3.48 -8.11 10.95
C ASP A 32 2.26 -9.05 10.88
N GLY A 33 2.45 -10.31 11.26
CA GLY A 33 1.40 -11.33 11.19
C GLY A 33 0.09 -10.93 11.90
N PRO A 34 0.13 -10.49 13.17
CA PRO A 34 -1.06 -10.02 13.87
C PRO A 34 -1.77 -8.84 13.19
N ALA A 35 -1.00 -7.90 12.61
CA ALA A 35 -1.60 -6.80 11.86
C ALA A 35 -2.23 -7.28 10.54
N ILE A 36 -1.60 -8.21 9.81
CA ILE A 36 -2.21 -8.84 8.63
C ILE A 36 -3.54 -9.50 9.01
N GLU A 37 -3.54 -10.26 10.12
CA GLU A 37 -4.73 -10.95 10.61
C GLU A 37 -5.87 -9.97 10.90
N SER A 38 -5.60 -8.93 11.69
CA SER A 38 -6.60 -7.94 12.09
C SER A 38 -7.13 -7.09 10.94
N GLU A 39 -6.31 -6.82 9.92
CA GLU A 39 -6.67 -5.87 8.86
C GLU A 39 -7.36 -6.56 7.67
N LEU A 40 -6.99 -7.81 7.37
CA LEU A 40 -7.42 -8.48 6.13
C LEU A 40 -8.37 -9.67 6.34
N ILE A 41 -8.24 -10.41 7.45
CA ILE A 41 -8.93 -11.70 7.59
C ILE A 41 -10.41 -11.49 7.95
N GLY A 42 -11.29 -12.23 7.27
CA GLY A 42 -12.74 -12.10 7.38
C GLY A 42 -13.30 -10.83 6.72
N ARG A 43 -12.46 -10.04 6.05
CA ARG A 43 -12.87 -8.82 5.34
C ARG A 43 -13.12 -9.10 3.86
N THR A 44 -14.05 -8.35 3.27
CA THR A 44 -14.20 -8.32 1.81
C THR A 44 -13.14 -7.37 1.25
N ILE A 45 -12.26 -7.88 0.39
CA ILE A 45 -11.15 -7.13 -0.19
C ILE A 45 -11.42 -6.93 -1.68
N VAL A 46 -11.30 -5.70 -2.16
CA VAL A 46 -11.14 -5.44 -3.60
C VAL A 46 -9.65 -5.41 -3.88
N TRP A 47 -9.21 -6.15 -4.88
CA TRP A 47 -7.81 -6.20 -5.29
C TRP A 47 -7.61 -5.79 -6.74
N TRP A 48 -6.44 -5.27 -7.05
CA TRP A 48 -5.99 -5.03 -8.42
C TRP A 48 -4.47 -5.08 -8.52
N GLU A 49 -3.96 -5.39 -9.71
CA GLU A 49 -2.53 -5.29 -10.01
C GLU A 49 -2.12 -3.82 -10.16
N GLU A 50 -0.90 -3.46 -9.75
CA GLU A 50 -0.34 -2.14 -10.04
C GLU A 50 -0.31 -1.91 -11.56
N GLY A 51 -1.06 -0.90 -12.04
CA GLY A 51 -1.33 -0.68 -13.47
C GLY A 51 -2.76 -1.04 -13.90
N GLY A 52 -3.51 -1.78 -13.07
CA GLY A 52 -4.96 -1.97 -13.18
C GLY A 52 -5.42 -2.98 -14.23
N TRP A 53 -4.53 -3.86 -14.71
CA TRP A 53 -4.85 -4.82 -15.75
C TRP A 53 -5.84 -5.89 -15.28
N HIS A 54 -5.56 -6.52 -14.14
CA HIS A 54 -6.52 -7.38 -13.44
C HIS A 54 -7.06 -6.70 -12.20
N LYS A 55 -8.33 -6.95 -11.89
CA LYS A 55 -8.96 -6.60 -10.63
C LYS A 55 -10.08 -7.58 -10.30
N GLY A 56 -10.42 -7.65 -9.03
CA GLY A 56 -11.60 -8.38 -8.58
C GLY A 56 -11.72 -8.37 -7.07
N HIS A 57 -12.25 -9.46 -6.54
CA HIS A 57 -12.49 -9.62 -5.11
C HIS A 57 -11.62 -10.71 -4.50
N LEU A 58 -11.31 -10.55 -3.21
CA LEU A 58 -10.56 -11.50 -2.40
C LEU A 58 -11.25 -11.61 -1.04
N LEU A 59 -11.41 -12.85 -0.57
CA LEU A 59 -11.85 -13.16 0.79
C LEU A 59 -10.85 -14.13 1.42
N LEU A 60 -10.37 -13.79 2.60
CA LEU A 60 -9.51 -14.66 3.42
C LEU A 60 -10.31 -15.05 4.67
N SER A 61 -10.96 -16.21 4.63
CA SER A 61 -11.85 -16.65 5.70
C SER A 61 -11.08 -17.09 6.95
N PRO A 62 -11.57 -16.84 8.18
CA PRO A 62 -10.87 -17.21 9.42
C PRO A 62 -10.56 -18.71 9.59
N ASP A 63 -11.23 -19.58 8.84
CA ASP A 63 -10.99 -21.03 8.81
C ASP A 63 -9.77 -21.44 7.97
N GLY A 64 -9.07 -20.47 7.36
CA GLY A 64 -7.93 -20.69 6.48
C GLY A 64 -8.32 -20.99 5.03
N THR A 65 -9.59 -20.83 4.65
CA THR A 65 -10.06 -20.88 3.25
C THR A 65 -9.89 -19.51 2.59
N ALA A 66 -9.53 -19.50 1.30
CA ALA A 66 -9.40 -18.28 0.50
C ALA A 66 -10.27 -18.38 -0.76
N GLU A 67 -10.87 -17.25 -1.16
CA GLU A 67 -11.60 -17.12 -2.42
C GLU A 67 -11.11 -15.90 -3.17
N ILE A 68 -10.91 -16.02 -4.48
CA ILE A 68 -10.49 -14.90 -5.33
C ILE A 68 -11.33 -14.87 -6.61
N SER A 69 -11.73 -13.69 -7.04
CA SER A 69 -12.27 -13.44 -8.38
C SER A 69 -11.34 -12.52 -9.16
N VAL A 70 -11.35 -12.70 -10.47
CA VAL A 70 -10.95 -11.70 -11.46
C VAL A 70 -12.25 -11.28 -12.13
N ASP A 71 -12.61 -10.00 -12.06
CA ASP A 71 -13.84 -9.50 -12.68
C ASP A 71 -13.55 -8.88 -14.06
N ASP A 72 -12.34 -8.37 -14.26
CA ASP A 72 -11.85 -7.79 -15.51
C ASP A 72 -10.40 -8.26 -15.78
N PRO A 73 -10.01 -8.50 -17.05
CA PRO A 73 -10.81 -8.33 -18.26
C PRO A 73 -11.72 -9.52 -18.60
N GLU A 74 -11.51 -10.68 -17.97
CA GLU A 74 -12.31 -11.88 -18.17
C GLU A 74 -12.73 -12.45 -16.81
N PRO A 75 -14.05 -12.55 -16.53
CA PRO A 75 -14.55 -13.07 -15.28
C PRO A 75 -14.09 -14.50 -14.99
N ALA A 76 -13.39 -14.68 -13.89
CA ALA A 76 -12.94 -15.97 -13.39
C ALA A 76 -12.93 -15.97 -11.86
N GLY A 77 -12.90 -17.16 -11.27
CA GLY A 77 -12.79 -17.33 -9.84
C GLY A 77 -12.00 -18.57 -9.48
N ASP A 78 -11.38 -18.56 -8.31
CA ASP A 78 -10.66 -19.69 -7.77
C ASP A 78 -10.82 -19.74 -6.25
N THR A 79 -10.67 -20.94 -5.70
CA THR A 79 -10.71 -21.19 -4.26
C THR A 79 -9.39 -21.81 -3.81
N GLY A 80 -9.04 -21.58 -2.56
CA GLY A 80 -7.72 -21.89 -2.07
C GLY A 80 -7.64 -21.90 -0.56
N ARG A 81 -6.41 -21.84 -0.08
CA ARG A 81 -6.07 -21.80 1.34
C ARG A 81 -5.10 -20.65 1.57
N TRP A 82 -5.15 -20.09 2.78
CA TRP A 82 -4.17 -19.11 3.22
C TRP A 82 -3.60 -19.48 4.58
N VAL A 83 -2.41 -18.95 4.87
CA VAL A 83 -1.77 -19.03 6.17
C VAL A 83 -0.84 -17.83 6.34
N ILE A 84 -0.71 -17.33 7.57
CA ILE A 84 0.29 -16.32 7.93
C ILE A 84 1.53 -17.04 8.49
N ARG A 85 2.71 -16.72 7.96
CA ARG A 85 4.00 -17.25 8.45
C ARG A 85 4.94 -16.09 8.75
N GLY A 86 5.08 -15.75 10.03
CA GLY A 86 5.83 -14.56 10.43
C GLY A 86 5.11 -13.29 9.98
N ALA A 87 5.73 -12.53 9.08
CA ALA A 87 5.17 -11.30 8.48
C ALA A 87 4.66 -11.51 7.04
N ASP A 88 4.61 -12.75 6.57
CA ASP A 88 4.17 -13.07 5.22
C ASP A 88 2.77 -13.69 5.21
N LEU A 89 1.95 -13.27 4.24
CA LEU A 89 0.71 -13.92 3.87
C LEU A 89 0.99 -14.91 2.73
N CYS A 90 0.81 -16.21 3.01
CA CYS A 90 0.99 -17.28 2.05
C CYS A 90 -0.38 -17.76 1.54
N THR A 91 -0.51 -17.91 0.23
CA THR A 91 -1.73 -18.40 -0.42
C THR A 91 -1.42 -19.58 -1.32
N VAL A 92 -2.33 -20.55 -1.36
CA VAL A 92 -2.35 -21.67 -2.31
C VAL A 92 -3.72 -21.63 -2.98
N TRP A 93 -3.76 -21.69 -4.30
CA TRP A 93 -4.99 -21.66 -5.08
C TRP A 93 -5.17 -22.99 -5.81
N GLY A 94 -6.40 -23.38 -6.14
CA GLY A 94 -6.68 -24.62 -6.86
C GLY A 94 -6.07 -24.62 -8.26
N ASP A 95 -6.45 -23.62 -9.05
CA ASP A 95 -6.08 -23.51 -10.46
C ASP A 95 -4.97 -22.46 -10.69
N LEU A 96 -5.07 -21.31 -10.01
CA LEU A 96 -4.10 -20.23 -10.12
C LEU A 96 -2.72 -20.70 -9.66
N ARG A 97 -1.71 -20.38 -10.47
CA ARG A 97 -0.32 -20.81 -10.26
C ARG A 97 -0.16 -22.34 -10.17
N GLY A 98 -1.14 -23.11 -10.64
CA GLY A 98 -1.12 -24.57 -10.66
C GLY A 98 -0.90 -25.19 -9.28
N GLY A 99 -1.66 -24.75 -8.27
CA GLY A 99 -1.54 -25.31 -6.92
C GLY A 99 -0.33 -24.84 -6.12
N ARG A 100 0.52 -23.95 -6.67
CA ARG A 100 1.75 -23.55 -5.98
C ARG A 100 1.51 -22.45 -4.96
N GLU A 101 2.12 -22.62 -3.81
CA GLU A 101 2.16 -21.62 -2.75
C GLU A 101 2.95 -20.38 -3.20
N LYS A 102 2.44 -19.20 -2.84
CA LYS A 102 3.17 -17.94 -2.93
C LYS A 102 2.97 -17.17 -1.64
N CYS A 103 4.07 -16.75 -1.04
CA CYS A 103 4.09 -15.87 0.12
C CYS A 103 4.46 -14.44 -0.32
N TYR A 104 3.86 -13.46 0.33
CA TYR A 104 4.15 -12.05 0.10
C TYR A 104 3.97 -11.26 1.39
N SER A 105 4.79 -10.22 1.56
CA SER A 105 4.60 -9.23 2.61
C SER A 105 3.49 -8.27 2.22
N VAL A 106 2.87 -7.67 3.22
CA VAL A 106 1.82 -6.66 3.06
C VAL A 106 2.29 -5.40 3.76
N ARG A 107 2.17 -4.24 3.11
CA ARG A 107 2.50 -2.94 3.70
C ARG A 107 1.32 -1.99 3.62
N ARG A 108 1.20 -1.07 4.59
CA ARG A 108 0.22 0.01 4.49
C ARG A 108 0.59 0.96 3.37
N GLY A 109 -0.33 1.13 2.42
CA GLY A 109 -0.27 2.11 1.34
C GLY A 109 -0.96 3.42 1.70
N THR A 110 -1.16 4.28 0.70
CA THR A 110 -1.89 5.54 0.85
C THR A 110 -3.41 5.31 0.81
N GLY A 111 -4.17 6.19 1.48
CA GLY A 111 -5.64 6.18 1.39
C GLY A 111 -6.31 4.94 1.99
N GLY A 112 -5.70 4.29 2.99
CA GLY A 112 -6.27 3.10 3.64
C GLY A 112 -6.09 1.81 2.84
N ARG A 113 -5.28 1.84 1.78
CA ARG A 113 -4.96 0.65 0.97
C ARG A 113 -3.80 -0.12 1.55
N PHE A 114 -3.68 -1.36 1.13
CA PHE A 114 -2.51 -2.20 1.41
C PHE A 114 -1.84 -2.59 0.09
N VAL A 115 -0.53 -2.72 0.10
CA VAL A 115 0.24 -3.14 -1.08
C VAL A 115 1.00 -4.40 -0.73
N THR A 116 0.98 -5.38 -1.63
CA THR A 116 1.73 -6.62 -1.46
C THR A 116 3.08 -6.53 -2.16
N SER A 117 4.10 -7.24 -1.68
CA SER A 117 5.37 -7.39 -2.41
C SER A 117 5.21 -8.07 -3.78
N GLY A 118 4.06 -8.71 -4.02
CA GLY A 118 3.68 -9.29 -5.30
C GLY A 118 3.08 -8.31 -6.31
N GLY A 119 2.96 -7.02 -5.99
CA GLY A 119 2.45 -5.98 -6.90
C GLY A 119 0.92 -5.82 -6.91
N ASN A 120 0.21 -6.51 -6.01
CA ASN A 120 -1.23 -6.31 -5.83
C ASN A 120 -1.52 -5.22 -4.79
N VAL A 121 -2.55 -4.44 -5.04
CA VAL A 121 -3.11 -3.46 -4.11
C VAL A 121 -4.43 -3.99 -3.59
N PHE A 122 -4.64 -3.91 -2.27
CA PHE A 122 -5.85 -4.33 -1.58
C PHE A 122 -6.55 -3.12 -0.96
N GLU A 123 -7.88 -3.10 -1.07
CA GLU A 123 -8.74 -2.10 -0.46
C GLU A 123 -9.88 -2.82 0.26
N ILE A 124 -10.04 -2.53 1.55
CA ILE A 124 -11.10 -3.13 2.35
C ILE A 124 -12.42 -2.48 1.97
N ARG A 125 -13.39 -3.30 1.61
CA ARG A 125 -14.79 -2.90 1.52
C ARG A 125 -15.46 -3.31 2.81
N ASP A 126 -15.62 -2.37 3.72
CA ASP A 126 -16.56 -2.55 4.82
C ASP A 126 -17.95 -2.69 4.18
N VAL A 127 -18.49 -3.91 4.22
CA VAL A 127 -19.92 -4.11 4.01
C VAL A 127 -20.61 -3.50 5.22
N GLY A 128 -21.05 -2.24 5.05
CA GLY A 128 -21.86 -1.55 6.05
C GLY A 128 -23.12 -2.36 6.32
N VAL A 129 -23.26 -2.80 7.57
CA VAL A 129 -24.50 -3.35 8.13
C VAL A 129 -25.52 -2.23 8.37
#